data_AF-A0AAW1JPB1-F1
#
_entry.id   AF-A0AAW1JPB1-F1
#
_cell.length_a   1.000
_cell.length_b   1.000
_cell.length_c   1.000
_cell.angle_alpha   90.00
_cell.angle_beta   90.00
_cell.angle_gamma   90.00
#
_symmetry.space_group_name_H-M   'P 1'
#
loop_
_entity.id
_entity.type
_entity.pdbx_description
1 polymer ?
#
loop_
_entity_poly.entity_id
_entity_poly.type
_entity_poly.pdbx_seq_one_letter_code
_entity_poly.pdbx_strand_id
1 'polypeptide(L)'
;MLAAISPWNGIVFWLDPSMDDFISEFVQRIINEGIIKFSILHRKDIKKMKKNPEIRWKKIQRPLQNQDTKDCGYFVCRYIMETIASRRPF
;
A
#
# COMPACT_ATOMS: atom_id res chain seq x y z
N MET A 1 -0.64 5.25 -9.92
CA MET A 1 -1.19 4.70 -8.67
C MET A 1 -0.69 3.29 -8.36
N LEU A 2 -0.22 3.06 -7.14
CA LEU A 2 0.20 1.78 -6.57
C LEU A 2 -0.31 1.67 -5.13
N ALA A 3 -0.87 0.52 -4.77
CA ALA A 3 -1.14 0.16 -3.39
C ALA A 3 -0.22 -0.99 -2.95
N ALA A 4 0.59 -0.78 -1.91
CA ALA A 4 1.35 -1.85 -1.26
C ALA A 4 0.65 -2.23 0.05
N ILE A 5 0.17 -3.47 0.12
CA ILE A 5 -0.68 -3.95 1.22
C ILE A 5 0.14 -4.86 2.13
N SER A 6 0.17 -4.55 3.43
CA SER A 6 0.67 -5.44 4.49
C SER A 6 -0.53 -5.95 5.29
N PRO A 7 -1.14 -7.09 4.87
CA PRO A 7 -2.42 -7.52 5.42
C PRO A 7 -2.32 -7.96 6.88
N TRP A 8 -1.20 -8.57 7.29
CA TRP A 8 -0.99 -8.99 8.68
C TRP A 8 -0.79 -7.81 9.65
N ASN A 9 -0.33 -6.66 9.17
CA ASN A 9 -0.16 -5.43 9.98
C ASN A 9 -1.35 -4.47 9.85
N GLY A 10 -2.30 -4.73 8.94
CA GLY A 10 -3.37 -3.79 8.61
C GLY A 10 -2.85 -2.47 8.05
N ILE A 11 -1.80 -2.47 7.24
CA ILE A 11 -1.24 -1.22 6.67
C ILE A 11 -1.37 -1.26 5.16
N VAL A 12 -1.94 -0.20 4.59
CA VAL A 12 -1.97 0.05 3.15
C VAL A 12 -1.12 1.27 2.88
N PHE A 13 -0.07 1.09 2.08
CA PHE A 13 0.73 2.19 1.57
C PHE A 13 0.19 2.59 0.21
N TRP A 14 -0.26 3.84 0.09
CA TRP A 14 -0.77 4.39 -1.15
C TRP A 14 0.24 5.34 -1.78
N LEU A 15 0.57 5.06 -3.02
CA LEU A 15 1.44 5.90 -3.84
C LEU A 15 0.68 6.29 -5.10
N ASP A 16 0.35 7.56 -5.22
CA ASP A 16 -0.10 8.12 -6.49
C ASP A 16 0.86 9.22 -6.97
N PRO A 17 1.59 9.00 -8.08
CA PRO A 17 2.53 9.99 -8.60
C PRO A 17 1.88 11.31 -9.04
N SER A 18 0.59 11.29 -9.40
CA SER A 18 -0.18 12.43 -9.93
C SER A 18 -0.76 13.38 -8.87
N MET A 19 -0.33 13.28 -7.61
CA MET A 19 -0.77 14.14 -6.50
C MET A 19 -2.22 14.00 -6.05
N ASP A 20 -3.03 13.10 -6.62
CA ASP A 20 -4.43 13.01 -6.17
C ASP A 20 -4.48 12.62 -4.68
N ASP A 21 -5.03 13.54 -3.87
CA ASP A 21 -5.27 13.33 -2.45
C ASP A 21 -6.46 12.41 -2.22
N PHE A 22 -7.24 12.17 -3.27
CA PHE A 22 -8.43 11.35 -3.21
C PHE A 22 -8.12 9.88 -3.44
N ILE A 23 -8.24 9.09 -2.37
CA ILE A 23 -8.37 7.64 -2.49
C ILE A 23 -9.86 7.34 -2.53
N SER A 24 -10.35 6.87 -3.69
CA SER A 24 -11.76 6.50 -3.86
C SER A 24 -12.26 5.57 -2.74
N GLU A 25 -13.41 5.90 -2.16
CA GLU A 25 -14.07 5.05 -1.14
C GLU A 25 -14.30 3.62 -1.65
N PHE A 26 -14.57 3.46 -2.95
CA PHE A 26 -14.72 2.14 -3.55
C PHE A 26 -13.45 1.31 -3.41
N VAL A 27 -12.29 1.89 -3.73
CA VAL A 27 -10.98 1.23 -3.60
C VAL A 27 -10.68 0.92 -2.14
N GLN A 28 -10.96 1.88 -1.24
CA GLN A 28 -10.76 1.68 0.19
C GLN A 28 -11.60 0.51 0.70
N ARG A 29 -12.88 0.45 0.33
CA ARG A 29 -13.78 -0.63 0.73
C ARG A 29 -13.28 -1.99 0.26
N ILE A 30 -12.93 -2.14 -1.01
CA ILE A 30 -12.48 -3.42 -1.58
C ILE A 30 -11.19 -3.91 -0.89
N ILE A 31 -10.21 -3.02 -0.69
CA ILE A 31 -8.95 -3.38 -0.04
C ILE A 31 -9.16 -3.71 1.44
N ASN A 32 -9.98 -2.93 2.15
CA ASN A 32 -10.27 -3.16 3.56
C ASN A 32 -10.96 -4.51 3.78
N GLU A 33 -11.98 -4.83 2.97
CA GLU A 33 -12.65 -6.13 3.01
C GLU A 33 -11.68 -7.29 2.72
N GLY A 34 -10.78 -7.11 1.74
CA GLY A 34 -9.75 -8.09 1.41
C GLY A 34 -8.81 -8.38 2.59
N ILE A 35 -8.36 -7.34 3.29
CA ILE A 35 -7.50 -7.47 4.48
C ILE A 35 -8.25 -8.21 5.61
N ILE A 36 -9.52 -7.89 5.84
CA ILE A 36 -10.34 -8.56 6.86
C ILE A 36 -10.50 -10.06 6.52
N LYS A 37 -10.85 -10.38 5.27
CA LYS A 37 -10.97 -11.77 4.80
C LYS A 37 -9.66 -12.53 4.94
N PHE A 38 -8.54 -11.92 4.55
CA PHE A 38 -7.21 -12.50 4.73
C PHE A 38 -6.89 -12.80 6.20
N SER A 39 -7.20 -11.87 7.10
CA SER A 39 -6.98 -12.05 8.53
C SER A 39 -7.80 -13.20 9.09
N ILE A 40 -9.08 -13.29 8.74
CA ILE A 40 -9.95 -14.38 9.20
C ILE A 40 -9.41 -15.74 8.75
N LEU A 41 -8.97 -15.84 7.49
CA LEU A 41 -8.49 -17.08 6.89
C LEU A 41 -7.16 -17.54 7.49
N HIS A 42 -6.19 -16.63 7.66
CA HIS A 42 -4.79 -16.98 7.97
C HIS A 42 -4.34 -16.70 9.41
N ARG A 43 -5.22 -16.19 10.28
CA ARG A 43 -4.84 -15.88 11.69
C ARG A 43 -4.34 -17.08 12.48
N LYS A 44 -4.73 -18.31 12.13
CA LYS A 44 -4.29 -19.53 12.81
C LYS A 44 -2.82 -19.84 12.48
N ASP A 45 -2.39 -19.50 11.28
CA ASP A 45 -1.06 -19.82 10.76
C ASP A 45 -0.05 -18.71 11.07
N ILE A 46 -0.51 -17.47 11.18
CA ILE A 46 0.34 -16.29 11.42
C ILE A 46 0.07 -15.73 12.82
N LYS A 47 0.89 -16.17 13.80
CA LYS A 47 0.75 -15.82 15.24
C LYS A 47 0.64 -14.32 15.55
N LYS A 48 1.22 -13.45 14.72
CA LYS A 48 1.25 -11.99 14.94
C LYS A 48 0.01 -11.26 14.38
N MET A 49 -0.91 -11.96 13.72
CA MET A 49 -2.04 -11.33 13.02
C MET A 49 -3.24 -11.14 13.95
N LYS A 50 -3.83 -9.93 13.95
CA LYS A 50 -4.99 -9.56 14.77
C LYS A 50 -6.29 -9.95 14.10
N LYS A 51 -7.26 -10.50 14.86
CA LYS A 51 -8.60 -10.90 14.38
C LYS A 51 -9.37 -9.75 13.70
N ASN A 52 -9.23 -8.53 14.22
CA ASN A 52 -9.76 -7.30 13.65
C ASN A 52 -8.60 -6.29 13.53
N PRO A 53 -7.84 -6.31 12.42
CA PRO A 53 -6.75 -5.37 12.25
C PRO A 53 -7.33 -3.97 12.07
N GLU A 54 -6.81 -3.01 12.84
CA GLU A 54 -7.02 -1.59 12.52
C GLU A 54 -6.32 -1.30 11.19
N ILE A 55 -7.10 -0.92 10.17
CA ILE A 55 -6.56 -0.70 8.83
C ILE A 55 -6.14 0.76 8.70
N ARG A 56 -4.84 0.98 8.55
CA ARG A 56 -4.25 2.31 8.40
C ARG A 56 -3.78 2.53 6.98
N TRP A 57 -4.31 3.58 6.37
CA TRP A 57 -3.90 4.05 5.06
C TRP A 57 -2.79 5.09 5.24
N LYS A 58 -1.64 4.81 4.64
CA LYS A 58 -0.46 5.68 4.67
C LYS A 58 -0.19 6.18 3.27
N LYS A 59 -0.40 7.48 3.04
CA LYS A 59 0.07 8.14 1.82
C LYS A 59 1.58 8.33 1.92
N ILE A 60 2.28 8.01 0.84
CA ILE A 60 3.73 8.15 0.77
C ILE A 60 4.06 9.47 0.09
N GLN A 61 4.87 10.31 0.74
CA GLN A 61 5.52 11.46 0.11
C GLN A 61 6.79 10.99 -0.61
N ARG A 62 6.76 10.99 -1.94
CA ARG A 62 7.89 10.61 -2.84
C ARG A 62 7.90 11.58 -4.02
N PRO A 63 9.00 11.65 -4.80
CA PRO A 63 9.10 12.61 -5.89
C PRO A 63 7.88 12.47 -6.81
N LEU A 64 7.19 13.58 -6.95
CA LEU A 64 5.97 13.69 -7.73
C LEU A 64 6.36 13.71 -9.20
N GLN A 65 5.55 13.07 -10.03
CA GLN A 65 5.71 13.28 -11.47
C GLN A 65 5.22 14.69 -11.80
N ASN A 66 5.82 15.34 -12.79
CA ASN A 66 5.23 16.55 -13.33
C ASN A 66 3.88 16.19 -13.99
N GLN A 67 2.84 17.00 -13.79
CA GLN A 67 1.47 16.70 -14.27
C GLN A 67 1.40 16.55 -15.80
N ASP A 68 2.31 17.19 -16.52
CA ASP A 68 2.41 17.12 -17.99
C ASP A 68 3.12 15.87 -18.51
N THR A 69 3.59 14.99 -17.61
CA THR A 69 4.36 13.79 -17.96
C THR A 69 3.53 12.51 -17.80
N LYS A 70 3.78 11.52 -18.66
CA LYS A 70 3.08 10.22 -18.67
C LYS A 70 3.92 9.10 -18.04
N ASP A 71 4.74 9.44 -17.06
CA ASP A 71 5.76 8.55 -16.49
C ASP A 71 5.32 7.84 -15.19
N CYS A 72 4.01 7.80 -14.90
CA CYS A 72 3.50 7.29 -13.62
C CYS A 72 3.95 5.86 -13.30
N GLY A 73 4.06 5.01 -14.33
CA GLY A 73 4.60 3.66 -14.20
C GLY A 73 6.07 3.64 -13.77
N TYR A 74 6.91 4.53 -14.33
CA TYR A 74 8.32 4.64 -13.98
C TYR A 74 8.50 5.06 -12.51
N PHE A 75 7.77 6.09 -12.04
CA PHE A 75 7.84 6.56 -10.65
C PHE A 75 7.40 5.48 -9.65
N VAL A 76 6.35 4.73 -9.99
CA VAL A 76 5.89 3.59 -9.20
C VAL A 76 6.95 2.49 -9.11
N CYS A 77 7.52 2.08 -10.25
CA CYS A 77 8.56 1.04 -10.28
C CYS A 77 9.81 1.45 -9.49
N ARG A 78 10.25 2.70 -9.66
CA ARG A 78 11.39 3.25 -8.91
C ARG A 78 11.14 3.23 -7.40
N TYR A 79 9.95 3.62 -6.96
CA TYR A 79 9.56 3.58 -5.54
C TYR A 79 9.69 2.17 -4.94
N ILE A 80 9.16 1.17 -5.65
CA ILE A 80 9.21 -0.23 -5.24
C ILE A 80 10.66 -0.69 -5.11
N MET A 81 11.49 -0.41 -6.12
CA MET A 81 12.91 -0.77 -6.12
C MET A 81 13.67 -0.16 -4.93
N GLU A 82 13.49 1.13 -4.68
CA GLU A 82 14.12 1.83 -3.55
C GLU A 82 13.64 1.26 -2.18
N THR A 83 12.37 0.89 -2.08
CA THR A 83 11.79 0.32 -0.85
C THR A 83 12.28 -1.12 -0.59
N ILE A 84 12.47 -1.91 -1.65
CA ILE A 84 13.05 -3.26 -1.53
C ILE A 84 14.54 -3.17 -1.17
N ALA A 85 15.28 -2.27 -1.83
CA ALA A 85 16.71 -2.08 -1.61
C ALA A 85 17.00 -1.64 -0.16
N SER A 86 16.25 -0.66 0.36
CA SER A 86 16.42 -0.16 1.74
C SER A 86 16.10 -1.17 2.85
N ARG A 87 15.42 -2.29 2.53
CA ARG A 87 15.14 -3.37 3.50
C ARG A 87 16.25 -4.42 3.59
N ARG A 88 17.21 -4.42 2.68
CA ARG A 88 18.37 -5.31 2.77
C ARG A 88 19.46 -4.57 3.56
N PRO A 89 19.78 -4.98 4.79
CA PRO A 89 21.04 -4.56 5.39
C PRO A 89 22.17 -5.16 4.54
N PHE A 90 23.15 -4.32 4.19
CA PHE A 90 24.46 -4.82 3.77
C PHE A 90 25.11 -5.59 4.93
#